data_AF-A0A3M1I0A6-F1
#
_entry.id   AF-A0A3M1I0A6-F1
#
_cell.length_a   1.000
_cell.length_b   1.000
_cell.length_c   1.000
_cell.angle_alpha   90.00
_cell.angle_beta   90.00
_cell.angle_gamma   90.00
#
_symmetry.space_group_name_H-M   'P 1'
#
loop_
_entity.id
_entity.type
_entity.pdbx_description
1 polymer ?
#
loop_
_entity_poly.entity_id
_entity_poly.type
_entity_poly.pdbx_seq_one_letter_code
_entity_poly.pdbx_strand_id
1 'polypeptide(L)'
;MRVVAILVAVMLAACSTPAPKAPPAPGHDYERQHRESEKAFEELGRDDMRLEAPAAGRRAPRAPAPRAQGAGIPRGGPMPVWVRDPHYDGLIGAVGIAPPQGARGGIRAQREAAVLLAQAKLAEQLKVLVRSQTELVRIVHDDGRRQAYQHWLSKLSVHEAEAAAQRAEVREQWMDDRGNLYVRLVLLPPEG
;
A
#
# COMPACT_ATOMS: atom_id res chain seq x y z
N MET A 1 -66.14 5.96 -3.40
CA MET A 1 -66.33 6.34 -4.82
C MET A 1 -65.76 7.73 -5.05
N ARG A 2 -64.64 7.84 -5.77
CA ARG A 2 -64.34 8.91 -6.75
C ARG A 2 -62.99 8.61 -7.38
N VAL A 3 -63.07 8.20 -8.63
CA VAL A 3 -62.01 7.94 -9.59
C VAL A 3 -61.48 9.29 -10.06
N VAL A 4 -60.15 9.49 -10.03
CA VAL A 4 -59.49 10.51 -10.86
C VAL A 4 -58.26 9.87 -11.46
N ALA A 5 -58.44 9.42 -12.70
CA ALA A 5 -57.38 9.01 -13.60
C ALA A 5 -56.71 10.27 -14.16
N ILE A 6 -55.39 10.39 -14.01
CA ILE A 6 -54.60 11.37 -14.74
C ILE A 6 -53.61 10.61 -15.60
N LEU A 7 -53.94 10.60 -16.89
CA LEU A 7 -53.16 10.10 -18.01
C LEU A 7 -52.09 11.15 -18.33
N VAL A 8 -50.82 10.89 -18.04
CA VAL A 8 -49.70 11.71 -18.52
C VAL A 8 -48.89 10.89 -19.49
N ALA A 9 -49.15 11.13 -20.77
CA ALA A 9 -48.34 10.68 -21.88
C ALA A 9 -47.07 11.55 -21.95
N VAL A 10 -45.93 11.00 -21.53
CA VAL A 10 -44.62 11.62 -21.80
C VAL A 10 -44.01 10.96 -23.03
N MET A 11 -43.90 11.78 -24.06
CA MET A 11 -43.24 11.60 -25.35
C MET A 11 -41.93 10.80 -25.28
N LEU A 12 -41.90 9.69 -26.03
CA LEU A 12 -40.68 9.01 -26.46
C LEU A 12 -39.91 9.90 -27.45
N ALA A 13 -38.98 10.71 -26.95
CA ALA A 13 -37.95 11.33 -27.78
C ALA A 13 -36.88 10.27 -28.08
N ALA A 14 -36.92 9.70 -29.29
CA ALA A 14 -35.90 8.83 -29.83
C ALA A 14 -34.59 9.62 -30.02
N CYS A 15 -33.65 9.47 -29.10
CA CYS A 15 -32.27 9.91 -29.29
C CYS A 15 -31.62 9.04 -30.39
N SER A 16 -31.58 9.57 -31.60
CA SER A 16 -30.74 9.07 -32.69
C SER A 16 -29.27 9.29 -32.34
N THR A 17 -28.62 8.28 -31.78
CA THR A 17 -27.18 8.29 -31.50
C THR A 17 -26.41 8.20 -32.83
N PRO A 18 -25.55 9.16 -33.18
CA PRO A 18 -24.70 9.04 -34.36
C PRO A 18 -23.72 7.87 -34.18
N ALA A 19 -23.53 7.10 -35.25
CA ALA A 19 -22.64 5.94 -35.27
C ALA A 19 -21.21 6.32 -34.81
N PRO A 20 -20.55 5.48 -33.99
CA PRO A 20 -19.18 5.75 -33.56
C PRO A 20 -18.24 5.78 -34.77
N LYS A 21 -17.60 6.94 -34.97
CA LYS A 21 -16.54 7.15 -35.96
C LYS A 21 -15.44 6.14 -35.67
N ALA A 22 -15.11 5.28 -36.65
CA ALA A 22 -14.07 4.28 -36.50
C ALA A 22 -12.75 4.92 -36.05
N PRO A 23 -12.02 4.32 -35.10
CA PRO A 23 -10.74 4.85 -34.65
C PRO A 23 -9.76 4.91 -35.83
N PRO A 24 -8.94 5.97 -35.94
CA PRO A 24 -7.91 6.06 -36.96
C PRO A 24 -6.97 4.86 -36.84
N ALA A 25 -6.52 4.34 -37.99
CA ALA A 25 -5.63 3.19 -38.04
C ALA A 25 -4.36 3.43 -37.21
N PRO A 26 -3.97 2.51 -36.32
CA PRO A 26 -2.78 2.65 -35.47
C PRO A 26 -1.53 2.38 -36.31
N GLY A 27 -1.04 3.38 -37.03
CA GLY A 27 0.07 3.20 -37.97
C GLY A 27 1.21 4.21 -37.85
N HIS A 28 0.98 5.42 -37.33
CA HIS A 28 1.98 6.49 -37.43
C HIS A 28 2.32 7.20 -36.11
N ASP A 29 1.55 7.02 -35.04
CA ASP A 29 1.82 7.71 -33.77
C ASP A 29 2.87 6.99 -32.91
N TYR A 30 3.00 5.66 -33.05
CA TYR A 30 3.94 4.88 -32.22
C TYR A 30 5.40 5.23 -32.51
N GLU A 31 5.80 5.31 -33.79
CA GLU A 31 7.19 5.66 -34.14
C GLU A 31 7.56 7.08 -33.71
N ARG A 32 6.60 8.01 -33.79
CA ARG A 32 6.78 9.40 -33.35
C ARG A 32 6.95 9.47 -31.84
N GLN A 33 6.09 8.77 -31.09
CA GLN A 33 6.16 8.72 -29.63
C GLN A 33 7.43 8.01 -29.13
N HIS A 34 7.87 6.95 -29.81
CA HIS A 34 9.12 6.26 -29.49
C HIS A 34 10.33 7.17 -29.70
N ARG A 35 10.40 7.86 -30.85
CA ARG A 35 11.49 8.80 -31.15
C ARG A 35 11.51 10.00 -30.19
N GLU A 36 10.35 10.53 -29.80
CA GLU A 36 10.25 11.61 -28.80
C GLU A 36 10.70 11.12 -27.42
N SER A 37 10.38 9.87 -27.03
CA SER A 37 10.82 9.30 -25.77
C SER A 37 12.34 9.08 -25.70
N GLU A 38 12.96 8.54 -26.75
CA GLU A 38 14.43 8.36 -26.80
C GLU A 38 15.16 9.70 -26.70
N LYS A 39 14.63 10.73 -27.36
CA LYS A 39 15.20 12.09 -27.31
C LYS A 39 15.13 12.70 -25.91
N ALA A 40 14.02 12.47 -25.20
CA ALA A 40 13.86 12.92 -23.81
C ALA A 40 14.82 12.20 -22.84
N PHE A 41 15.08 10.91 -23.05
CA PHE A 41 16.08 10.17 -22.26
C PHE A 41 17.51 10.64 -22.54
N GLU A 42 17.83 11.01 -23.78
CA GLU A 42 19.16 11.54 -24.14
C GLU A 42 19.41 12.92 -23.53
N GLU A 43 18.38 13.77 -23.44
CA GLU A 43 18.46 15.07 -22.75
C GLU A 43 18.67 14.90 -21.24
N LEU A 44 17.94 13.98 -20.59
CA LEU A 44 18.14 13.66 -19.17
C LEU A 44 19.53 13.06 -18.86
N GLY A 45 20.15 12.38 -19.83
CA GLY A 45 21.48 11.79 -19.68
C GLY A 45 22.64 12.80 -19.71
N ARG A 46 22.41 14.05 -20.18
CA ARG A 46 23.46 15.07 -20.30
C ARG A 46 23.61 15.97 -19.07
N ASP A 47 22.57 16.14 -18.26
CA ASP A 47 22.57 17.15 -17.20
C ASP A 47 22.92 16.63 -15.78
N ASP A 48 23.00 15.31 -15.55
CA ASP A 48 23.11 14.74 -14.19
C ASP A 48 24.32 13.82 -13.92
N MET A 49 25.49 14.10 -14.51
CA MET A 49 26.75 13.46 -14.07
C MET A 49 27.81 14.46 -13.61
N ARG A 50 27.44 15.32 -12.66
CA ARG A 50 28.37 15.76 -11.61
C ARG A 50 27.90 15.21 -10.27
N LEU A 51 28.01 13.88 -10.14
CA LEU A 51 27.89 13.20 -8.86
C LEU A 51 29.09 13.62 -7.99
N GLU A 52 28.91 14.64 -7.15
CA GLU A 52 29.71 14.73 -5.92
C GLU A 52 29.54 13.42 -5.18
N ALA A 53 30.64 12.68 -5.02
CA ALA A 53 30.66 11.45 -4.27
C ALA A 53 30.11 11.72 -2.85
N PRO A 54 28.98 11.11 -2.43
CA PRO A 54 28.54 11.26 -1.07
C PRO A 54 29.62 10.67 -0.16
N ALA A 55 30.13 11.49 0.76
CA ALA A 55 31.10 11.10 1.76
C ALA A 55 30.69 9.75 2.39
N ALA A 56 31.58 8.77 2.28
CA ALA A 56 31.45 7.47 2.92
C ALA A 56 31.32 7.67 4.44
N GLY A 57 30.09 7.60 4.97
CA GLY A 57 29.90 7.89 6.40
C GLY A 57 28.50 7.79 6.98
N ARG A 58 27.48 7.30 6.26
CA ARG A 58 26.19 7.00 6.86
C ARG A 58 25.87 5.53 6.68
N ARG A 59 26.28 4.71 7.65
CA ARG A 59 25.64 3.40 7.89
C ARG A 59 24.14 3.65 7.90
N ALA A 60 23.40 3.00 7.00
CA ALA A 60 21.95 2.93 7.07
C ALA A 60 21.56 2.63 8.53
N PRO A 61 20.58 3.33 9.12
CA PRO A 61 20.12 3.02 10.46
C PRO A 61 19.76 1.54 10.49
N ARG A 62 20.57 0.77 11.23
CA ARG A 62 20.37 -0.66 11.41
C ARG A 62 19.00 -0.78 12.05
N ALA A 63 18.02 -1.27 11.28
CA ALA A 63 16.66 -1.45 11.76
C ALA A 63 16.73 -2.15 13.13
N PRO A 64 15.99 -1.66 14.15
CA PRO A 64 15.99 -2.29 15.45
C PRO A 64 15.65 -3.77 15.26
N ALA A 65 16.50 -4.65 15.79
CA ALA A 65 16.28 -6.07 15.70
C ALA A 65 14.89 -6.37 16.29
N PRO A 66 13.97 -7.03 15.56
CA PRO A 66 12.65 -7.30 16.05
C PRO A 66 12.78 -8.13 17.33
N ARG A 67 12.21 -7.64 18.44
CA ARG A 67 12.08 -8.38 19.70
C ARG A 67 11.14 -9.57 19.44
N ALA A 68 11.67 -10.64 18.86
CA ALA A 68 11.00 -11.91 18.75
C ALA A 68 10.93 -12.50 20.16
N GLN A 69 9.82 -12.24 20.86
CA GLN A 69 9.51 -12.92 22.10
C GLN A 69 9.22 -14.39 21.79
N GLY A 70 10.26 -15.23 21.87
CA GLY A 70 10.33 -16.64 22.32
C GLY A 70 9.33 -17.72 21.86
N ALA A 71 8.15 -17.40 21.34
CA ALA A 71 7.17 -18.39 20.91
C ALA A 71 7.38 -18.68 19.43
N GLY A 72 7.52 -19.96 19.08
CA GLY A 72 7.56 -20.40 17.68
C GLY A 72 6.34 -19.90 16.90
N ILE A 73 6.45 -19.85 15.57
CA ILE A 73 5.34 -19.42 14.70
C ILE A 73 4.18 -20.42 14.87
N PRO A 74 3.00 -20.00 15.34
CA PRO A 74 1.83 -20.86 15.43
C PRO A 74 1.49 -21.41 14.04
N ARG A 75 1.24 -22.73 13.95
CA ARG A 75 0.88 -23.42 12.71
C ARG A 75 -0.52 -24.01 12.82
N GLY A 76 -1.33 -23.77 11.79
CA GLY A 76 -2.69 -24.26 11.69
C GLY A 76 -3.68 -23.56 12.63
N GLY A 77 -4.88 -24.10 12.71
CA GLY A 77 -5.99 -23.56 13.51
C GLY A 77 -6.81 -22.49 12.77
N PRO A 78 -7.78 -21.86 13.47
CA PRO A 78 -8.61 -20.82 12.88
C PRO A 78 -7.77 -19.59 12.51
N MET A 79 -8.06 -18.99 11.35
CA MET A 79 -7.39 -17.78 10.90
C MET A 79 -7.55 -16.64 11.92
N PRO A 80 -6.44 -16.06 12.43
CA PRO A 80 -6.51 -14.97 13.40
C PRO A 80 -7.28 -13.76 12.86
N VAL A 81 -7.93 -13.02 13.77
CA VAL A 81 -8.71 -11.82 13.40
C VAL A 81 -7.86 -10.78 12.67
N TRP A 82 -6.60 -10.60 13.09
CA TRP A 82 -5.70 -9.61 12.53
C TRP A 82 -5.31 -9.88 11.06
N VAL A 83 -5.47 -11.11 10.58
CA VAL A 83 -5.26 -11.44 9.16
C VAL A 83 -6.34 -10.77 8.28
N ARG A 84 -7.57 -10.67 8.80
CA ARG A 84 -8.70 -10.02 8.12
C ARG A 84 -8.78 -8.53 8.41
N ASP A 85 -8.45 -8.15 9.64
CA ASP A 85 -8.44 -6.77 10.10
C ASP A 85 -7.04 -6.39 10.60
N PRO A 86 -6.15 -5.89 9.72
CA PRO A 86 -4.78 -5.56 10.10
C PRO A 86 -4.70 -4.37 11.07
N HIS A 87 -5.82 -3.62 11.20
CA HIS A 87 -5.99 -2.46 12.08
C HIS A 87 -6.66 -2.82 13.42
N TYR A 88 -6.84 -4.11 13.70
CA TYR A 88 -7.22 -4.62 15.01
C TYR A 88 -6.38 -3.96 16.12
N ASP A 89 -6.90 -3.85 17.34
CA ASP A 89 -6.25 -3.19 18.50
C ASP A 89 -5.98 -1.67 18.37
N GLY A 90 -6.47 -1.05 17.29
CA GLY A 90 -6.35 0.39 17.08
C GLY A 90 -4.95 0.83 16.66
N LEU A 91 -4.14 -0.06 16.11
CA LEU A 91 -2.86 0.27 15.49
C LEU A 91 -2.97 0.29 13.97
N ILE A 92 -2.24 1.18 13.32
CA ILE A 92 -2.13 1.16 11.86
C ILE A 92 -1.22 0.00 11.48
N GLY A 93 -1.73 -1.00 10.77
CA GLY A 93 -0.98 -2.18 10.41
C GLY A 93 -1.29 -2.69 9.01
N ALA A 94 -0.45 -3.61 8.55
CA ALA A 94 -0.61 -4.31 7.27
C ALA A 94 -0.18 -5.76 7.40
N VAL A 95 -0.79 -6.62 6.58
CA VAL A 95 -0.48 -8.06 6.53
C VAL A 95 0.17 -8.42 5.19
N GLY A 96 1.37 -8.98 5.29
CA GLY A 96 2.07 -9.61 4.19
C GLY A 96 1.96 -11.12 4.28
N ILE A 97 1.88 -11.77 3.12
CA ILE A 97 1.66 -13.21 3.00
C ILE A 97 2.72 -13.74 2.04
N ALA A 98 3.48 -14.74 2.45
CA ALA A 98 4.46 -15.38 1.59
C ALA A 98 4.25 -16.90 1.55
N PRO A 99 4.26 -17.52 0.36
CA PRO A 99 4.22 -18.98 0.22
C PRO A 99 5.56 -19.61 0.65
N PRO A 100 5.57 -20.92 0.95
CA PRO A 100 6.79 -21.66 1.26
C PRO A 100 7.87 -21.47 0.19
N GLN A 101 9.10 -21.17 0.60
CA GLN A 101 10.22 -20.86 -0.31
C GLN A 101 11.06 -22.09 -0.72
N GLY A 102 10.42 -23.27 -0.78
CA GLY A 102 11.07 -24.54 -1.11
C GLY A 102 12.27 -24.90 -0.21
N ALA A 103 13.08 -25.86 -0.64
CA ALA A 103 14.20 -26.41 0.15
C ALA A 103 15.36 -25.41 0.37
N ARG A 104 15.48 -24.37 -0.46
CA ARG A 104 16.63 -23.43 -0.42
C ARG A 104 16.38 -22.16 0.40
N GLY A 105 15.14 -21.67 0.49
CA GLY A 105 14.84 -20.43 1.21
C GLY A 105 14.47 -20.63 2.68
N GLY A 106 13.80 -21.75 2.99
CA GLY A 106 13.33 -22.05 4.35
C GLY A 106 12.40 -20.97 4.92
N ILE A 107 12.16 -21.06 6.24
CA ILE A 107 11.24 -20.16 6.94
C ILE A 107 11.75 -18.72 7.03
N ARG A 108 13.07 -18.53 7.02
CA ARG A 108 13.68 -17.20 7.10
C ARG A 108 13.40 -16.38 5.85
N ALA A 109 13.66 -16.93 4.66
CA ALA A 109 13.39 -16.23 3.41
C ALA A 109 11.89 -15.96 3.24
N GLN A 110 11.05 -16.92 3.65
CA GLN A 110 9.60 -16.74 3.64
C GLN A 110 9.15 -15.58 4.54
N ARG A 111 9.72 -15.46 5.75
CA ARG A 111 9.45 -14.36 6.67
C ARG A 111 9.91 -13.02 6.09
N GLU A 112 11.12 -12.96 5.54
CA GLU A 112 11.65 -11.76 4.90
C GLU A 112 10.74 -11.30 3.74
N ALA A 113 10.30 -12.22 2.90
CA ALA A 113 9.35 -11.92 1.82
C ALA A 113 8.00 -11.42 2.35
N ALA A 114 7.43 -12.05 3.37
CA ALA A 114 6.17 -11.60 3.98
C ALA A 114 6.31 -10.21 4.62
N VAL A 115 7.43 -9.92 5.29
CA VAL A 115 7.71 -8.59 5.85
C VAL A 115 7.78 -7.53 4.74
N LEU A 116 8.51 -7.78 3.65
CA LEU A 116 8.62 -6.84 2.53
C LEU A 116 7.24 -6.54 1.91
N LEU A 117 6.41 -7.57 1.72
CA LEU A 117 5.05 -7.41 1.20
C LEU A 117 4.17 -6.61 2.18
N ALA A 118 4.30 -6.84 3.48
CA ALA A 118 3.60 -6.06 4.50
C ALA A 118 4.06 -4.59 4.50
N GLN A 119 5.37 -4.33 4.37
CA GLN A 119 5.92 -2.97 4.31
C GLN A 119 5.41 -2.21 3.08
N ALA A 120 5.41 -2.85 1.92
CA ALA A 120 4.90 -2.24 0.69
C ALA A 120 3.42 -1.86 0.82
N LYS A 121 2.58 -2.77 1.35
CA LYS A 121 1.17 -2.47 1.61
C LYS A 121 0.97 -1.34 2.62
N LEU A 122 1.74 -1.34 3.71
CA LEU A 122 1.68 -0.31 4.73
C LEU A 122 2.09 1.06 4.16
N ALA A 123 3.13 1.10 3.33
CA ALA A 123 3.56 2.33 2.67
C ALA A 123 2.44 2.91 1.79
N GLU A 124 1.77 2.08 0.99
CA GLU A 124 0.64 2.52 0.17
C GLU A 124 -0.54 3.03 1.02
N GLN A 125 -0.88 2.34 2.11
CA GLN A 125 -1.88 2.82 3.07
C GLN A 125 -1.50 4.19 3.65
N LEU A 126 -0.23 4.37 4.06
CA LEU A 126 0.25 5.64 4.59
C LEU A 126 0.20 6.76 3.55
N LYS A 127 0.58 6.49 2.30
CA LYS A 127 0.46 7.47 1.20
C LYS A 127 -0.98 7.91 1.02
N VAL A 128 -1.95 6.99 1.09
CA VAL A 128 -3.38 7.31 1.03
C VAL A 128 -3.80 8.17 2.23
N LEU A 129 -3.41 7.80 3.45
CA LEU A 129 -3.75 8.56 4.65
C LEU A 129 -3.17 9.99 4.63
N VAL A 130 -1.91 10.14 4.23
CA VAL A 130 -1.24 11.44 4.09
C VAL A 130 -1.93 12.30 3.03
N ARG A 131 -2.22 11.74 1.85
CA ARG A 131 -2.86 12.49 0.74
C ARG A 131 -4.28 12.91 1.06
N SER A 132 -5.03 12.00 1.66
CA SER A 132 -6.46 12.18 1.87
C SER A 132 -6.77 13.12 3.03
N GLN A 133 -5.76 13.51 3.83
CA GLN A 133 -5.93 14.24 5.10
C GLN A 133 -7.08 13.69 5.95
N THR A 134 -7.40 12.40 5.78
CA THR A 134 -8.68 11.84 6.21
C THR A 134 -8.63 11.50 7.68
N GLU A 135 -9.78 11.63 8.33
CA GLU A 135 -9.99 11.26 9.71
C GLU A 135 -9.60 9.78 9.95
N LEU A 136 -8.51 9.58 10.68
CA LEU A 136 -8.08 8.31 11.30
C LEU A 136 -9.15 7.61 12.16
N VAL A 137 -10.32 8.24 12.33
CA VAL A 137 -11.45 7.82 13.16
C VAL A 137 -11.90 6.40 12.84
N ARG A 138 -11.78 5.95 11.58
CA ARG A 138 -12.18 4.59 11.18
C ARG A 138 -11.16 3.50 11.51
N ILE A 139 -9.92 3.88 11.84
CA ILE A 139 -8.79 2.94 12.01
C ILE A 139 -8.42 2.84 13.49
N VAL A 140 -8.36 3.97 14.19
CA VAL A 140 -7.90 4.04 15.58
C VAL A 140 -9.06 4.41 16.49
N HIS A 141 -9.56 3.42 17.23
CA HIS A 141 -10.70 3.56 18.12
C HIS A 141 -10.34 4.30 19.43
N ASP A 142 -9.08 4.23 19.86
CA ASP A 142 -8.58 4.93 21.05
C ASP A 142 -8.27 6.41 20.74
N ASP A 143 -8.93 7.33 21.45
CA ASP A 143 -8.83 8.77 21.15
C ASP A 143 -7.41 9.33 21.37
N GLY A 144 -6.68 8.84 22.37
CA GLY A 144 -5.31 9.28 22.65
C GLY A 144 -4.33 8.87 21.55
N ARG A 145 -4.37 7.60 21.14
CA ARG A 145 -3.57 7.13 20.00
C ARG A 145 -3.99 7.79 18.70
N ARG A 146 -5.29 8.05 18.50
CA ARG A 146 -5.79 8.73 17.30
C ARG A 146 -5.15 10.10 17.16
N GLN A 147 -5.11 10.90 18.24
CA GLN A 147 -4.47 12.21 18.23
C GLN A 147 -2.97 12.11 17.94
N ALA A 148 -2.27 11.14 18.54
CA ALA A 148 -0.85 10.92 18.29
C ALA A 148 -0.57 10.59 16.82
N TYR A 149 -1.34 9.68 16.22
CA TYR A 149 -1.22 9.38 14.79
C TYR A 149 -1.61 10.55 13.90
N GLN A 150 -2.68 11.30 14.23
CA GLN A 150 -3.08 12.47 13.46
C GLN A 150 -1.97 13.52 13.43
N HIS A 151 -1.40 13.82 14.60
CA HIS A 151 -0.31 14.77 14.73
C HIS A 151 0.96 14.32 13.99
N TRP A 152 1.25 13.02 14.03
CA TRP A 152 2.41 12.47 13.34
C TRP A 152 2.20 12.42 11.81
N LEU A 153 1.03 11.95 11.34
CA LEU A 153 0.71 11.87 9.91
C LEU A 153 0.60 13.25 9.26
N SER A 154 0.14 14.28 9.98
CA SER A 154 0.08 15.64 9.43
C SER A 154 1.48 16.23 9.14
N LYS A 155 2.51 15.69 9.79
CA LYS A 155 3.91 16.04 9.57
C LYS A 155 4.60 15.15 8.53
N LEU A 156 3.98 14.03 8.17
CA LEU A 156 4.58 13.03 7.29
C LEU A 156 4.30 13.40 5.83
N SER A 157 5.34 13.50 5.02
CA SER A 157 5.19 13.64 3.57
C SER A 157 4.94 12.29 2.89
N VAL A 158 4.40 12.33 1.66
CA VAL A 158 4.22 11.12 0.83
C VAL A 158 5.55 10.39 0.59
N HIS A 159 6.65 11.12 0.48
CA HIS A 159 7.99 10.55 0.30
C HIS A 159 8.50 9.85 1.56
N GLU A 160 8.10 10.31 2.75
CA GLU A 160 8.50 9.72 4.03
C GLU A 160 7.64 8.50 4.42
N ALA A 161 6.51 8.26 3.74
CA ALA A 161 5.62 7.13 4.01
C ALA A 161 6.33 5.77 3.89
N GLU A 162 7.22 5.61 2.92
CA GLU A 162 8.01 4.38 2.74
C GLU A 162 9.01 4.18 3.89
N ALA A 163 9.73 5.24 4.26
CA ALA A 163 10.66 5.22 5.39
C ALA A 163 9.94 4.99 6.73
N ALA A 164 8.69 5.43 6.86
CA ALA A 164 7.85 5.12 8.02
C ALA A 164 7.44 3.63 8.04
N ALA A 165 6.98 3.08 6.90
CA ALA A 165 6.62 1.67 6.80
C ALA A 165 7.81 0.73 7.07
N GLN A 166 9.03 1.12 6.67
CA GLN A 166 10.25 0.36 6.97
C GLN A 166 10.59 0.29 8.48
N ARG A 167 10.13 1.27 9.27
CA ARG A 167 10.30 1.31 10.73
C ARG A 167 9.20 0.56 11.48
N ALA A 168 8.19 0.03 10.78
CA ALA A 168 7.11 -0.74 11.39
C ALA A 168 7.64 -2.03 12.03
N GLU A 169 6.99 -2.44 13.11
CA GLU A 169 7.39 -3.60 13.89
C GLU A 169 6.57 -4.83 13.51
N VAL A 170 7.24 -5.98 13.43
CA VAL A 170 6.56 -7.28 13.37
C VAL A 170 5.94 -7.57 14.73
N ARG A 171 4.61 -7.62 14.79
CA ARG A 171 3.88 -7.94 16.03
C ARG A 171 3.48 -9.41 16.09
N GLU A 172 2.93 -9.92 15.00
CA GLU A 172 2.30 -11.23 14.98
C GLU A 172 2.70 -11.98 13.72
N GLN A 173 2.77 -13.30 13.86
CA GLN A 173 3.07 -14.23 12.77
C GLN A 173 2.15 -15.43 12.92
N TRP A 174 1.63 -15.93 11.80
CA TRP A 174 0.78 -17.13 11.77
C TRP A 174 1.01 -17.87 10.47
N MET A 175 0.93 -19.19 10.50
CA MET A 175 1.09 -20.04 9.32
C MET A 175 -0.15 -20.89 9.11
N ASP A 176 -0.70 -20.88 7.90
CA ASP A 176 -1.83 -21.71 7.54
C ASP A 176 -1.44 -23.17 7.27
N ASP A 177 -2.44 -24.04 7.09
CA ASP A 177 -2.23 -25.48 6.81
C ASP A 177 -1.54 -25.75 5.46
N ARG A 178 -1.52 -24.75 4.56
CA ARG A 178 -0.81 -24.81 3.27
C ARG A 178 0.65 -24.37 3.39
N GLY A 179 1.06 -23.93 4.58
CA GLY A 179 2.40 -23.43 4.86
C GLY A 179 2.61 -21.98 4.46
N ASN A 180 1.58 -21.21 4.07
CA ASN A 180 1.73 -19.78 3.84
C ASN A 180 1.96 -19.07 5.17
N LEU A 181 2.95 -18.18 5.20
CA LEU A 181 3.29 -17.39 6.37
C LEU A 181 2.68 -16.00 6.24
N TYR A 182 1.88 -15.64 7.24
CA TYR A 182 1.27 -14.34 7.42
C TYR A 182 2.09 -13.59 8.46
N VAL A 183 2.46 -12.35 8.14
CA VAL A 183 3.18 -11.46 9.05
C VAL A 183 2.41 -10.15 9.16
N ARG A 184 2.08 -9.77 10.39
CA ARG A 184 1.49 -8.47 10.70
C ARG A 184 2.59 -7.49 11.09
N LEU A 185 2.67 -6.41 10.34
CA LEU A 185 3.41 -5.22 10.73
C LEU A 185 2.46 -4.22 11.34
N VAL A 186 2.90 -3.56 12.41
CA VAL A 186 2.22 -2.39 12.96
C VAL A 186 3.18 -1.22 13.00
N LEU A 187 2.64 -0.07 12.71
CA LEU A 187 3.32 1.19 12.82
C LEU A 187 3.08 1.74 14.22
N LEU A 188 4.12 1.89 15.02
CA LEU A 188 3.96 2.55 16.30
C LEU A 188 3.95 4.06 16.11
N PRO A 189 3.12 4.82 16.86
CA PRO A 189 3.29 6.25 16.92
C PRO A 189 4.68 6.54 17.49
N PRO A 190 5.40 7.58 17.00
CA PRO A 190 6.64 7.99 17.65
C PRO A 190 6.34 8.33 19.10
N GLU A 191 7.15 7.81 20.04
CA GLU A 191 7.07 8.25 21.42
C GLU A 191 7.38 9.75 21.44
N GLY A 192 6.39 10.54 21.88
CA GLY A 192 6.52 11.98 22.05
C GLY A 192 7.19 12.35 23.36
#